data_AF-A0A7N4PTK5-F1
#
_entry.id   AF-A0A7N4PTK5-F1
#
_cell.length_a   1.000
_cell.length_b   1.000
_cell.length_c   1.000
_cell.angle_alpha   90.00
_cell.angle_beta   90.00
_cell.angle_gamma   90.00
#
_symmetry.space_group_name_H-M   'P 1'
#
loop_
_entity.id
_entity.type
_entity.pdbx_description
1 polymer ?
#
loop_
_entity_poly.entity_id
_entity_poly.type
_entity_poly.pdbx_seq_one_letter_code
_entity_poly.pdbx_strand_id
1 'polypeptide(L)'
;MTYFMDDLMAFIWISILLTSVYCLTEEQEDLAAKVSELSVTISKKDPKRVELIWDNSDNITTPTSVMQTPYSPVMDMDYIKKVCCHFSNCNLNHGGEDTAAKNFSCIVYNIYFMNCTWTVGKAAPNHVQYYLYSQNAKKKQESECTNYIKDSQKRHVGCHFDELDRFGGKAYFLVTGSSKRIKIKNFCSEKISLFSIEKYNAPSNITVNCSKSNCLIQWQKPKTRIEIGDTEFRYMLCIQKLGSQYTNDTEIELPGSTKNEYVFTNFDMEKNYILKIRARHRRASWGYWSKPIEFDHLGRI
;
A
#
# COMPACT_ATOMS: atom_id res chain seq x y z
N MET A 1 -15.00 37.65 -55.31
CA MET A 1 -15.25 37.89 -53.88
C MET A 1 -15.06 36.56 -53.13
N THR A 2 -13.87 35.96 -53.24
CA THR A 2 -13.56 34.61 -52.72
C THR A 2 -12.16 34.52 -52.11
N TYR A 3 -11.38 35.61 -52.12
CA TYR A 3 -10.03 35.66 -51.53
C TYR A 3 -10.00 36.22 -50.09
N PHE A 4 -11.15 36.50 -49.48
CA PHE A 4 -11.22 37.17 -48.17
C PHE A 4 -11.70 36.28 -47.01
N MET A 5 -12.13 35.05 -47.27
CA MET A 5 -12.63 34.11 -46.24
C MET A 5 -11.61 33.05 -45.83
N ASP A 6 -10.68 32.68 -46.71
CA ASP A 6 -9.62 31.72 -46.39
C ASP A 6 -8.55 32.33 -45.46
N ASP A 7 -8.23 33.62 -45.64
CA ASP A 7 -7.30 34.33 -44.75
C ASP A 7 -7.85 34.51 -43.33
N LEU A 8 -9.17 34.76 -43.18
CA LEU A 8 -9.78 34.93 -41.87
C LEU A 8 -9.75 33.64 -41.05
N MET A 9 -9.94 32.48 -41.70
CA MET A 9 -9.83 31.19 -41.03
C MET A 9 -8.38 30.90 -40.65
N ALA A 10 -7.40 31.21 -41.51
CA ALA A 10 -5.98 31.05 -41.19
C ALA A 10 -5.56 31.90 -39.97
N PHE A 11 -6.04 33.14 -39.85
CA PHE A 11 -5.76 33.99 -38.69
C PHE A 11 -6.38 33.46 -37.39
N ILE A 12 -7.56 32.85 -37.45
CA ILE A 12 -8.22 32.24 -36.28
C ILE A 12 -7.44 30.99 -35.83
N TRP A 13 -7.01 30.13 -36.75
CA TRP A 13 -6.19 28.96 -36.42
C TRP A 13 -4.80 29.34 -35.89
N ILE A 14 -4.17 30.38 -36.44
CA ILE A 14 -2.87 30.89 -35.96
C ILE A 14 -3.02 31.53 -34.57
N SER A 15 -4.14 32.21 -34.28
CA SER A 15 -4.39 32.80 -32.97
C SER A 15 -4.69 31.74 -31.90
N ILE A 16 -5.38 30.65 -32.26
CA ILE A 16 -5.63 29.50 -31.36
C ILE A 16 -4.35 28.68 -31.12
N LEU A 17 -3.48 28.56 -32.13
CA LEU A 17 -2.17 27.92 -31.98
C LEU A 17 -1.21 28.78 -31.14
N LEU A 18 -1.23 30.11 -31.29
CA LEU A 18 -0.40 31.01 -30.49
C LEU A 18 -0.86 31.10 -29.02
N THR A 19 -2.17 31.06 -28.73
CA THR A 19 -2.66 31.05 -27.33
C THR A 19 -2.39 29.73 -26.61
N SER A 20 -2.41 28.59 -27.32
CA SER A 20 -2.04 27.29 -26.73
C SER A 20 -0.54 27.12 -26.50
N VAL A 21 0.31 27.77 -27.32
CA VAL A 21 1.77 27.78 -27.14
C VAL A 21 2.21 28.70 -26.00
N TYR A 22 1.52 29.83 -25.76
CA TYR A 22 1.82 30.72 -24.62
C TYR A 22 1.42 30.14 -23.26
N CYS A 23 0.34 29.34 -23.17
CA CYS A 23 -0.01 28.63 -21.93
C CYS A 23 1.00 27.53 -21.56
N LEU A 24 1.63 26.88 -22.55
CA LEU A 24 2.59 25.80 -22.29
C LEU A 24 3.94 26.31 -21.77
N THR A 25 4.30 27.56 -22.04
CA THR A 25 5.60 28.11 -21.60
C THR A 25 5.58 28.68 -20.18
N GLU A 26 4.43 29.16 -19.68
CA GLU A 26 4.33 29.73 -18.32
C GLU A 26 4.27 28.63 -17.24
N GLU A 27 3.71 27.45 -17.56
CA GLU A 27 3.70 26.27 -16.66
C GLU A 27 5.04 25.52 -16.63
N GLN A 28 5.94 25.76 -17.60
CA GLN A 28 7.24 25.09 -17.72
C GLN A 28 8.37 25.84 -17.00
N GLU A 29 8.30 27.17 -16.89
CA GLU A 29 9.28 27.95 -16.11
C GLU A 29 9.09 27.81 -14.59
N ASP A 30 7.87 27.59 -14.10
CA ASP A 30 7.61 27.44 -12.66
C ASP A 30 7.97 26.03 -12.12
N LEU A 31 8.09 25.03 -13.00
CA LEU A 31 8.58 23.69 -12.65
C LEU A 31 10.12 23.57 -12.71
N ALA A 32 10.79 24.39 -13.52
CA ALA A 32 12.24 24.36 -13.71
C ALA A 32 13.03 24.99 -12.54
N ALA A 33 12.39 25.84 -11.72
CA ALA A 33 13.01 26.44 -10.53
C ALA A 33 13.10 25.49 -9.31
N LYS A 34 12.59 24.24 -9.40
CA LYS A 34 12.44 23.35 -8.23
C LYS A 34 13.22 22.03 -8.28
N VAL A 35 14.00 21.75 -9.33
CA VAL A 35 14.83 20.53 -9.41
C VAL A 35 16.15 20.83 -10.12
N SER A 36 17.07 21.53 -9.44
CA SER A 36 18.49 21.47 -9.82
C SER A 36 19.12 20.25 -9.13
N GLU A 37 19.26 19.16 -9.87
CA GLU A 37 20.30 18.12 -9.76
C GLU A 37 19.70 16.80 -10.26
N LEU A 38 19.92 16.50 -11.55
CA LEU A 38 20.19 15.17 -12.09
C LEU A 38 20.20 15.27 -13.62
N SER A 39 21.39 15.46 -14.18
CA SER A 39 21.64 15.39 -15.62
C SER A 39 21.50 13.95 -16.11
N VAL A 40 20.61 13.68 -17.08
CA VAL A 40 20.63 12.42 -17.84
C VAL A 40 20.68 12.73 -19.34
N THR A 41 21.75 12.27 -19.96
CA THR A 41 22.05 12.39 -21.39
C THR A 41 21.08 11.55 -22.22
N ILE A 42 20.35 12.16 -23.15
CA ILE A 42 19.41 11.47 -24.05
C ILE A 42 20.19 10.92 -25.25
N SER A 43 20.32 9.59 -25.35
CA SER A 43 20.69 8.91 -26.59
C SER A 43 19.42 8.58 -27.38
N LYS A 44 19.23 9.19 -28.55
CA LYS A 44 18.16 8.85 -29.50
C LYS A 44 18.28 7.38 -29.92
N LYS A 45 17.22 6.57 -29.75
CA LYS A 45 17.14 5.21 -30.31
C LYS A 45 15.74 4.94 -30.88
N ASP A 46 15.76 4.37 -32.08
CA ASP A 46 14.74 4.01 -33.08
C ASP A 46 13.35 3.54 -32.57
N PRO A 47 12.21 3.94 -33.18
CA PRO A 47 10.88 3.58 -32.72
C PRO A 47 10.39 2.30 -33.42
N LYS A 48 10.84 1.11 -32.98
CA LYS A 48 10.21 -0.19 -33.29
C LYS A 48 10.80 -1.33 -32.45
N ARG A 49 10.49 -1.33 -31.15
CA ARG A 49 10.42 -2.48 -30.22
C ARG A 49 10.26 -1.89 -28.82
N VAL A 50 9.03 -1.74 -28.35
CA VAL A 50 8.78 -1.40 -26.95
C VAL A 50 8.91 -2.70 -26.16
N GLU A 51 10.12 -2.95 -25.63
CA GLU A 51 10.28 -3.89 -24.52
C GLU A 51 9.72 -3.21 -23.27
N LEU A 52 8.58 -3.71 -22.79
CA LEU A 52 8.00 -3.27 -21.53
C LEU A 52 8.84 -3.87 -20.40
N ILE A 53 9.69 -3.04 -19.79
CA ILE A 53 10.35 -3.35 -18.54
C ILE A 53 9.29 -3.17 -17.44
N TRP A 54 8.87 -4.27 -16.83
CA TRP A 54 8.00 -4.24 -15.66
C TRP A 54 8.80 -3.76 -14.45
N ASP A 55 8.60 -2.50 -14.04
CA ASP A 55 8.95 -2.08 -12.69
C ASP A 55 7.83 -2.52 -11.75
N ASN A 56 8.18 -3.34 -10.76
CA ASN A 56 7.25 -3.84 -9.76
C ASN A 56 7.11 -2.86 -8.58
N SER A 57 7.53 -1.61 -8.76
CA SER A 57 7.31 -0.52 -7.82
C SER A 57 5.98 0.20 -8.11
N ASP A 58 4.86 -0.40 -7.69
CA ASP A 58 3.69 0.40 -7.34
C ASP A 58 4.01 1.17 -6.05
N ASN A 59 4.85 2.20 -6.19
CA ASN A 59 5.22 3.13 -5.14
C ASN A 59 4.48 4.46 -5.36
N ILE A 60 3.15 4.38 -5.44
CA ILE A 60 2.26 5.52 -5.17
C ILE A 60 1.12 5.01 -4.30
N THR A 61 1.34 5.02 -2.99
CA THR A 61 0.25 5.08 -2.03
C THR A 61 0.28 6.49 -1.45
N THR A 62 -0.41 7.45 -2.10
CA THR A 62 -1.14 8.41 -1.28
C THR A 62 -2.24 7.60 -0.59
N PRO A 63 -2.28 7.50 0.74
CA PRO A 63 -3.36 6.79 1.42
C PRO A 63 -4.62 7.66 1.36
N THR A 64 -5.29 7.68 0.22
CA THR A 64 -6.60 8.35 0.08
C THR A 64 -7.70 7.33 0.32
N SER A 65 -7.68 6.73 1.51
CA SER A 65 -8.86 6.32 2.25
C SER A 65 -8.38 5.74 3.57
N VAL A 66 -8.21 6.62 4.56
CA VAL A 66 -8.32 6.17 5.95
C VAL A 66 -9.72 5.57 6.05
N MET A 67 -9.83 4.27 6.29
CA MET A 67 -11.07 3.75 6.87
C MET A 67 -11.22 4.47 8.20
N GLN A 68 -12.00 5.55 8.20
CA GLN A 68 -12.55 6.10 9.42
C GLN A 68 -13.42 4.98 9.97
N THR A 69 -12.92 4.32 11.02
CA THR A 69 -13.77 3.51 11.88
C THR A 69 -14.91 4.44 12.32
N PRO A 70 -16.19 4.09 12.09
CA PRO A 70 -17.30 5.03 12.29
C PRO A 70 -17.44 5.53 13.74
N TYR A 71 -16.75 4.92 14.69
CA TYR A 71 -16.58 5.41 16.05
C TYR A 71 -15.23 4.91 16.58
N SER A 72 -14.15 5.68 16.40
CA SER A 72 -13.08 5.62 17.39
C SER A 72 -13.57 6.49 18.56
N PRO A 73 -14.01 5.90 19.68
CA PRO A 73 -14.35 6.72 20.84
C PRO A 73 -13.13 7.57 21.16
N VAL A 74 -13.34 8.85 21.49
CA VAL A 74 -12.30 9.65 22.15
C VAL A 74 -11.93 8.85 23.39
N MET A 75 -10.79 8.17 23.32
CA MET A 75 -10.37 7.25 24.37
C MET A 75 -10.22 8.04 25.65
N ASP A 76 -10.97 7.62 26.66
CA ASP A 76 -10.86 8.15 28.01
C ASP A 76 -9.39 8.06 28.48
N MET A 77 -8.86 9.18 28.97
CA MET A 77 -7.51 9.26 29.51
C MET A 77 -7.30 8.27 30.67
N ASP A 78 -8.37 7.89 31.37
CA ASP A 78 -8.31 6.86 32.42
C ASP A 78 -8.17 5.44 31.85
N TYR A 79 -8.78 5.16 30.68
CA TYR A 79 -8.58 3.91 29.94
C TYR A 79 -7.17 3.82 29.34
N ILE A 80 -6.67 4.90 28.74
CA ILE A 80 -5.29 4.97 28.23
C ILE A 80 -4.30 4.78 29.39
N LYS A 81 -4.49 5.45 30.53
CA LYS A 81 -3.68 5.20 31.72
C LYS A 81 -3.77 3.73 32.14
N LYS A 82 -4.95 3.12 32.22
CA LYS A 82 -5.10 1.72 32.65
C LYS A 82 -4.40 0.72 31.73
N VAL A 83 -4.39 0.96 30.42
CA VAL A 83 -3.74 0.10 29.41
C VAL A 83 -2.23 0.33 29.37
N CYS A 84 -1.82 1.58 29.37
CA CYS A 84 -0.41 1.93 29.23
C CYS A 84 0.33 1.77 30.57
N CYS A 85 -0.32 1.89 31.73
CA CYS A 85 0.29 1.62 33.06
C CYS A 85 0.65 0.15 33.30
N HIS A 86 0.41 -0.75 32.33
CA HIS A 86 1.07 -2.06 32.31
C HIS A 86 2.48 -2.03 31.72
N PHE A 87 2.90 -0.91 31.14
CA PHE A 87 4.29 -0.65 30.81
C PHE A 87 4.98 0.07 31.97
N SER A 88 6.17 -0.41 32.32
CA SER A 88 6.97 0.06 33.45
C SER A 88 7.35 1.55 33.33
N ASN A 89 7.36 2.11 32.10
CA ASN A 89 7.70 3.49 31.78
C ASN A 89 6.52 4.36 31.28
N CYS A 90 5.29 4.01 31.65
CA CYS A 90 4.12 4.76 31.21
C CYS A 90 3.95 6.10 31.96
N ASN A 91 4.69 7.12 31.51
CA ASN A 91 4.49 8.49 31.97
C ASN A 91 3.90 9.35 30.84
N LEU A 92 2.60 9.18 30.55
CA LEU A 92 1.89 9.82 29.43
C LEU A 92 1.68 11.34 29.59
N ASN A 93 1.86 11.87 30.80
CA ASN A 93 1.50 13.25 31.17
C ASN A 93 2.68 14.22 31.20
N HIS A 94 3.90 13.78 30.88
CA HIS A 94 5.08 14.63 30.91
C HIS A 94 5.76 14.68 29.54
N GLY A 95 5.51 15.77 28.81
CA GLY A 95 6.16 16.05 27.53
C GLY A 95 5.49 17.23 26.84
N GLY A 96 6.24 17.93 25.97
CA GLY A 96 5.67 19.04 25.22
C GLY A 96 4.49 18.59 24.36
N GLU A 97 3.48 19.45 24.20
CA GLU A 97 2.40 19.19 23.25
C GLU A 97 2.98 18.93 21.85
N ASP A 98 2.38 18.00 21.11
CA ASP A 98 2.82 17.59 19.77
C ASP A 98 4.27 17.11 19.62
N THR A 99 4.93 16.71 20.72
CA THR A 99 6.25 16.05 20.68
C THR A 99 6.17 14.53 20.49
N ALA A 100 5.01 13.93 20.80
CA ALA A 100 4.80 12.49 20.66
C ALA A 100 4.88 12.04 19.20
N ALA A 101 5.28 10.78 19.00
CA ALA A 101 5.15 10.12 17.72
C ALA A 101 3.70 10.18 17.22
N LYS A 102 3.52 10.41 15.92
CA LYS A 102 2.22 10.55 15.25
C LYS A 102 2.03 9.45 14.21
N ASN A 103 0.79 9.25 13.76
CA ASN A 103 0.45 8.31 12.69
C ASN A 103 1.01 6.89 12.92
N PHE A 104 0.99 6.43 14.17
CA PHE A 104 1.44 5.09 14.50
C PHE A 104 0.53 4.06 13.85
N SER A 105 1.11 3.14 13.09
CA SER A 105 0.41 2.05 12.44
C SER A 105 1.30 0.82 12.39
N CYS A 106 0.71 -0.36 12.39
CA CYS A 106 1.40 -1.62 12.22
C CYS A 106 0.74 -2.43 11.10
N ILE A 107 1.55 -3.17 10.35
CA ILE A 107 1.09 -4.07 9.31
C ILE A 107 1.83 -5.41 9.42
N VAL A 108 1.06 -6.50 9.48
CA VAL A 108 1.60 -7.86 9.37
C VAL A 108 1.63 -8.24 7.89
N TYR A 109 2.74 -8.79 7.42
CA TYR A 109 2.94 -9.18 6.02
C TYR A 109 3.80 -10.43 5.96
N ASN A 110 3.75 -11.16 4.83
CA ASN A 110 4.52 -12.38 4.64
C ASN A 110 4.40 -13.37 5.81
N ILE A 111 3.20 -13.46 6.42
CA ILE A 111 2.80 -14.40 7.48
C ILE A 111 3.44 -14.10 8.85
N TYR A 112 4.74 -13.85 8.91
CA TYR A 112 5.51 -13.75 10.15
C TYR A 112 6.13 -12.38 10.39
N PHE A 113 6.13 -11.49 9.39
CA PHE A 113 6.76 -10.19 9.53
C PHE A 113 5.76 -9.12 9.93
N MET A 114 6.22 -8.17 10.76
CA MET A 114 5.42 -6.99 11.08
C MET A 114 6.30 -5.75 11.06
N ASN A 115 5.81 -4.70 10.40
CA ASN A 115 6.40 -3.38 10.48
C ASN A 115 5.43 -2.48 11.25
N CYS A 116 5.92 -1.83 12.29
CA CYS A 116 5.24 -0.70 12.92
C CYS A 116 5.97 0.58 12.53
N THR A 117 5.26 1.61 12.15
CA THR A 117 5.83 2.89 11.68
C THR A 117 5.12 4.06 12.33
N TRP A 118 5.83 5.16 12.49
CA TRP A 118 5.29 6.44 12.98
C TRP A 118 6.04 7.61 12.36
N THR A 119 5.43 8.79 12.44
CA THR A 119 6.06 10.06 12.08
C THR A 119 6.55 10.79 13.31
N VAL A 120 7.59 11.61 13.13
CA VAL A 120 8.15 12.46 14.17
C VAL A 120 7.12 13.53 14.57
N GLY A 121 6.99 13.78 15.87
CA GLY A 121 6.09 14.81 16.39
C GLY A 121 6.48 16.19 15.87
N LYS A 122 5.49 17.01 15.50
CA LYS A 122 5.72 18.33 14.90
C LYS A 122 6.52 19.28 15.79
N ALA A 123 6.34 19.18 17.11
CA ALA A 123 7.05 19.99 18.09
C ALA A 123 8.30 19.27 18.66
N ALA A 124 8.60 18.05 18.19
CA ALA A 124 9.78 17.33 18.65
C ALA A 124 11.05 17.98 18.05
N PRO A 125 12.14 18.09 18.83
CA PRO A 125 13.37 18.67 18.34
C PRO A 125 14.03 17.76 17.29
N ASN A 126 14.85 18.34 16.42
CA ASN A 126 15.53 17.59 15.36
C ASN A 126 16.36 16.40 15.87
N HIS A 127 16.93 16.50 17.08
CA HIS A 127 17.73 15.43 17.71
C HIS A 127 16.91 14.43 18.54
N VAL A 128 15.58 14.42 18.43
CA VAL A 128 14.73 13.45 19.14
C VAL A 128 15.09 12.02 18.72
N GLN A 129 15.09 11.10 19.69
CA GLN A 129 15.17 9.66 19.42
C GLN A 129 13.98 8.95 20.04
N TYR A 130 13.29 8.12 19.26
CA TYR A 130 12.13 7.35 19.72
C TYR A 130 12.50 5.89 20.02
N TYR A 131 11.75 5.25 20.91
CA TYR A 131 11.91 3.85 21.25
C TYR A 131 10.55 3.17 21.32
N LEU A 132 10.45 1.97 20.76
CA LEU A 132 9.22 1.20 20.74
C LEU A 132 9.31 0.04 21.73
N TYR A 133 8.35 -0.02 22.64
CA TYR A 133 8.12 -1.15 23.52
C TYR A 133 6.84 -1.86 23.11
N SER A 134 6.86 -3.17 23.17
CA SER A 134 5.73 -4.02 22.81
C SER A 134 5.42 -4.99 23.95
N GLN A 135 4.14 -5.30 24.13
CA GLN A 135 3.69 -6.19 25.19
C GLN A 135 2.60 -7.13 24.68
N ASN A 136 2.72 -8.41 25.02
CA ASN A 136 1.66 -9.38 24.81
C ASN A 136 0.50 -9.09 25.76
N ALA A 137 -0.72 -8.96 25.23
CA ALA A 137 -1.91 -8.63 26.01
C ALA A 137 -2.24 -9.62 27.15
N LYS A 138 -1.71 -10.85 27.12
CA LYS A 138 -1.89 -11.89 28.15
C LYS A 138 -0.71 -11.99 29.13
N LYS A 139 0.53 -11.88 28.65
CA LYS A 139 1.73 -12.23 29.44
C LYS A 139 2.36 -11.05 30.19
N LYS A 140 1.91 -9.81 29.97
CA LYS A 140 2.41 -8.56 30.60
C LYS A 140 3.93 -8.32 30.52
N GLN A 141 4.70 -9.21 29.89
CA GLN A 141 6.12 -9.02 29.66
C GLN A 141 6.33 -8.02 28.53
N GLU A 142 7.05 -6.96 28.84
CA GLU A 142 7.44 -5.92 27.91
C GLU A 142 8.72 -6.31 27.18
N SER A 143 8.86 -5.89 25.94
CA SER A 143 10.08 -6.06 25.15
C SER A 143 10.29 -4.88 24.23
N GLU A 144 11.50 -4.32 24.28
CA GLU A 144 11.91 -3.28 23.33
C GLU A 144 12.05 -3.85 21.92
N CYS A 145 11.84 -3.01 20.92
CA CYS A 145 12.21 -3.27 19.55
C CYS A 145 13.72 -3.47 19.42
N THR A 146 14.12 -4.53 18.71
CA THR A 146 15.52 -4.84 18.42
C THR A 146 15.95 -4.41 17.02
N ASN A 147 15.00 -4.27 16.08
CA ASN A 147 15.27 -3.95 14.68
C ASN A 147 14.54 -2.67 14.26
N TYR A 148 15.15 -1.51 14.56
CA TYR A 148 14.56 -0.20 14.26
C TYR A 148 14.70 0.19 12.79
N ILE A 149 13.61 0.69 12.22
CA ILE A 149 13.58 1.39 10.93
C ILE A 149 13.97 2.85 11.17
N LYS A 150 14.92 3.34 10.39
CA LYS A 150 15.54 4.66 10.60
C LYS A 150 15.30 5.57 9.40
N ASP A 151 15.07 6.85 9.67
CA ASP A 151 15.03 7.88 8.64
C ASP A 151 16.46 8.33 8.24
N SER A 152 16.55 9.29 7.32
CA SER A 152 17.83 9.87 6.86
C SER A 152 18.64 10.53 7.97
N GLN A 153 17.99 10.94 9.07
CA GLN A 153 18.62 11.54 10.25
C GLN A 153 18.96 10.49 11.32
N LYS A 154 18.81 9.20 11.01
CA LYS A 154 19.03 8.06 11.91
C LYS A 154 18.08 8.04 13.12
N ARG A 155 16.95 8.74 13.03
CA ARG A 155 15.88 8.70 14.04
C ARG A 155 15.05 7.44 13.81
N HIS A 156 14.64 6.80 14.89
CA HIS A 156 13.75 5.65 14.84
C HIS A 156 12.35 6.14 14.44
N VAL A 157 11.89 5.68 13.28
CA VAL A 157 10.57 5.98 12.70
C VAL A 157 9.75 4.71 12.47
N GLY A 158 10.29 3.57 12.90
CA GLY A 158 9.59 2.31 12.87
C GLY A 158 10.35 1.19 13.55
N CYS A 159 9.73 0.02 13.58
CA CYS A 159 10.30 -1.22 14.06
C CYS A 159 9.87 -2.38 13.16
N HIS A 160 10.80 -3.28 12.89
CA HIS A 160 10.58 -4.56 12.25
C HIS A 160 10.55 -5.69 13.29
N PHE A 161 9.66 -6.64 13.10
CA PHE A 161 9.58 -7.86 13.90
C PHE A 161 9.58 -9.09 13.00
N ASP A 162 10.52 -10.01 13.27
CA ASP A 162 10.67 -11.28 12.56
C ASP A 162 9.74 -12.40 13.07
N GLU A 163 9.35 -12.34 14.35
CA GLU A 163 8.57 -13.38 15.03
C GLU A 163 7.39 -12.80 15.80
N LEU A 164 6.18 -13.30 15.52
CA LEU A 164 4.93 -12.76 16.07
C LEU A 164 4.29 -13.66 17.13
N ASP A 165 4.78 -14.88 17.33
CA ASP A 165 4.20 -15.86 18.26
C ASP A 165 4.20 -15.33 19.70
N ARG A 166 5.21 -14.52 20.03
CA ARG A 166 5.33 -13.83 21.31
C ARG A 166 4.13 -12.94 21.64
N PHE A 167 3.36 -12.47 20.65
CA PHE A 167 2.19 -11.62 20.85
C PHE A 167 0.89 -12.38 21.12
N GLY A 168 0.84 -13.70 20.88
CA GLY A 168 -0.38 -14.49 21.08
C GLY A 168 -1.61 -13.93 20.34
N GLY A 169 -1.39 -13.23 19.22
CA GLY A 169 -2.41 -12.61 18.37
C GLY A 169 -2.87 -11.20 18.76
N LYS A 170 -2.54 -10.68 19.96
CA LYS A 170 -2.93 -9.32 20.38
C LYS A 170 -1.81 -8.62 21.15
N ALA A 171 -1.52 -7.38 20.79
CA ALA A 171 -0.40 -6.63 21.35
C ALA A 171 -0.78 -5.19 21.72
N TYR A 172 -0.04 -4.63 22.67
CA TYR A 172 0.02 -3.20 22.94
C TYR A 172 1.39 -2.67 22.56
N PHE A 173 1.43 -1.40 22.14
CA PHE A 173 2.64 -0.73 21.74
C PHE A 173 2.76 0.63 22.44
N LEU A 174 3.96 0.91 22.95
CA LEU A 174 4.32 2.18 23.57
C LEU A 174 5.52 2.76 22.82
N VAL A 175 5.35 3.95 22.26
CA VAL A 175 6.45 4.74 21.69
C VAL A 175 6.83 5.82 22.68
N THR A 176 8.06 5.75 23.17
CA THR A 176 8.67 6.76 24.04
C THR A 176 9.66 7.60 23.25
N GLY A 177 10.07 8.75 23.81
CA GLY A 177 11.09 9.59 23.18
C GLY A 177 12.08 10.15 24.18
N SER A 178 13.31 10.34 23.71
CA SER A 178 14.38 11.00 24.46
C SER A 178 14.86 12.24 23.70
N SER A 179 15.15 13.30 24.44
CA SER A 179 15.80 14.49 23.91
C SER A 179 16.55 15.22 25.02
N LYS A 180 17.60 15.96 24.67
CA LYS A 180 18.42 16.71 25.64
C LYS A 180 17.72 17.93 26.25
N ARG A 181 16.73 18.51 25.56
CA ARG A 181 16.20 19.85 25.86
C ARG A 181 14.76 19.84 26.36
N ILE A 182 13.93 18.95 25.81
CA ILE A 182 12.52 18.86 26.16
C ILE A 182 12.15 17.41 26.47
N LYS A 183 11.20 17.23 27.40
CA LYS A 183 10.56 15.92 27.60
C LYS A 183 9.67 15.62 26.40
N ILE A 184 9.75 14.40 25.90
CA ILE A 184 8.95 13.93 24.76
C ILE A 184 7.75 13.17 25.30
N LYS A 185 6.56 13.55 24.83
CA LYS A 185 5.31 12.89 25.21
C LYS A 185 5.28 11.48 24.63
N ASN A 186 4.88 10.51 25.44
CA ASN A 186 4.74 9.13 24.97
C ASN A 186 3.47 8.96 24.13
N PHE A 187 3.54 8.11 23.11
CA PHE A 187 2.38 7.60 22.37
C PHE A 187 2.10 6.17 22.81
N CYS A 188 0.83 5.81 22.99
CA CYS A 188 0.43 4.46 23.36
C CYS A 188 -0.74 4.00 22.48
N SER A 189 -0.65 2.79 21.95
CA SER A 189 -1.67 2.23 21.07
C SER A 189 -2.85 1.65 21.86
N GLU A 190 -4.00 1.55 21.20
CA GLU A 190 -5.03 0.60 21.61
C GLU A 190 -4.52 -0.85 21.50
N LYS A 191 -5.31 -1.79 22.02
CA LYS A 191 -5.06 -3.22 21.82
C LYS A 191 -5.20 -3.56 20.35
N ILE A 192 -4.07 -3.84 19.68
CA ILE A 192 -4.06 -4.22 18.28
C ILE A 192 -4.21 -5.74 18.16
N SER A 193 -5.20 -6.18 17.39
CA SER A 193 -5.29 -7.57 16.94
C SER A 193 -4.41 -7.75 15.72
N LEU A 194 -3.39 -8.62 15.81
CA LEU A 194 -2.50 -8.89 14.67
C LEU A 194 -3.27 -9.39 13.46
N PHE A 195 -4.37 -10.12 13.70
CA PHE A 195 -5.27 -10.61 12.67
C PHE A 195 -5.95 -9.50 11.86
N SER A 196 -6.26 -8.36 12.49
CA SER A 196 -6.96 -7.26 11.79
C SER A 196 -6.01 -6.37 10.99
N ILE A 197 -4.71 -6.48 11.23
CA ILE A 197 -3.66 -5.70 10.54
C ILE A 197 -2.82 -6.57 9.59
N GLU A 198 -3.25 -7.82 9.36
CA GLU A 198 -2.59 -8.73 8.44
C GLU A 198 -2.98 -8.41 6.99
N LYS A 199 -1.96 -8.12 6.18
CA LYS A 199 -2.06 -7.99 4.74
C LYS A 199 -1.66 -9.30 4.10
N TYR A 200 -2.67 -10.01 3.61
CA TYR A 200 -2.49 -11.33 3.00
C TYR A 200 -1.67 -11.25 1.72
N ASN A 201 -0.85 -12.28 1.53
CA ASN A 201 -0.17 -12.53 0.26
C ASN A 201 -1.18 -12.85 -0.84
N ALA A 202 -0.74 -12.70 -2.08
CA ALA A 202 -1.53 -13.16 -3.21
C ALA A 202 -1.78 -14.68 -3.14
N PRO A 203 -2.89 -15.16 -3.71
CA PRO A 203 -3.11 -16.59 -3.94
C PRO A 203 -1.92 -17.25 -4.64
N SER A 204 -1.65 -18.51 -4.30
CA SER A 204 -0.54 -19.27 -4.87
C SER A 204 -1.03 -20.36 -5.82
N ASN A 205 -0.11 -20.94 -6.59
CA ASN A 205 -0.40 -22.03 -7.53
C ASN A 205 -1.56 -21.70 -8.48
N ILE A 206 -1.48 -20.51 -9.09
CA ILE A 206 -2.48 -20.04 -10.04
C ILE A 206 -2.23 -20.74 -11.36
N THR A 207 -3.22 -21.49 -11.85
CA THR A 207 -3.16 -22.20 -13.13
C THR A 207 -4.26 -21.72 -14.05
N VAL A 208 -3.97 -21.69 -15.35
CA VAL A 208 -4.94 -21.34 -16.39
C VAL A 208 -4.93 -22.44 -17.43
N ASN A 209 -6.02 -23.20 -17.50
CA ASN A 209 -6.17 -24.31 -18.43
C ASN A 209 -7.27 -23.97 -19.44
N CYS A 210 -6.86 -23.62 -20.65
CA CYS A 210 -7.78 -23.25 -21.72
C CYS A 210 -8.19 -24.44 -22.59
N SER A 211 -9.46 -24.43 -22.96
CA SER A 211 -10.08 -25.29 -23.96
C SER A 211 -10.58 -24.41 -25.10
N LYS A 212 -11.16 -25.01 -26.15
CA LYS A 212 -11.66 -24.25 -27.32
C LYS A 212 -12.73 -23.19 -27.00
N SER A 213 -13.45 -23.34 -25.89
CA SER A 213 -14.55 -22.43 -25.52
C SER A 213 -14.35 -21.70 -24.19
N ASN A 214 -13.65 -22.33 -23.24
CA ASN A 214 -13.57 -21.85 -21.85
C ASN A 214 -12.14 -21.99 -21.31
N CYS A 215 -11.72 -21.07 -20.45
CA CYS A 215 -10.50 -21.19 -19.64
C CYS A 215 -10.84 -21.43 -18.18
N LEU A 216 -10.36 -22.55 -17.62
CA LEU A 216 -10.48 -22.86 -16.20
C LEU A 216 -9.29 -22.25 -15.45
N ILE A 217 -9.57 -21.30 -14.57
CA ILE A 217 -8.60 -20.65 -13.70
C ILE A 217 -8.73 -21.25 -12.31
N GLN A 218 -7.65 -21.77 -11.74
CA GLN A 218 -7.65 -22.35 -10.39
C GLN A 218 -6.54 -21.72 -9.55
N TRP A 219 -6.74 -21.65 -8.24
CA TRP A 219 -5.75 -21.11 -7.31
C TRP A 219 -5.85 -21.77 -5.95
N GLN A 220 -4.77 -21.67 -5.18
CA GLN A 220 -4.76 -22.01 -3.76
C GLN A 220 -4.86 -20.74 -2.92
N LYS A 221 -5.55 -20.84 -1.78
CA LYS A 221 -5.62 -19.73 -0.82
C LYS A 221 -4.22 -19.27 -0.39
N PRO A 222 -4.05 -18.01 0.01
CA PRO A 222 -2.82 -17.56 0.62
C PRO A 222 -2.47 -18.39 1.85
N LYS A 223 -1.18 -18.64 2.07
CA LYS A 223 -0.71 -19.17 3.35
C LYS A 223 -1.00 -18.17 4.47
N THR A 224 -1.43 -18.69 5.61
CA THR A 224 -1.84 -17.89 6.76
C THR A 224 -1.16 -18.38 8.04
N ARG A 225 -0.97 -17.49 9.01
CA ARG A 225 -0.34 -17.84 10.29
C ARG A 225 -1.21 -18.76 11.15
N ILE A 226 -2.53 -18.60 11.03
CA ILE A 226 -3.53 -19.49 11.65
C ILE A 226 -4.24 -20.26 10.55
N GLU A 227 -4.79 -21.42 10.87
CA GLU A 227 -5.58 -22.17 9.90
C GLU A 227 -6.91 -21.45 9.64
N ILE A 228 -7.12 -21.05 8.38
CA ILE A 228 -8.34 -20.38 7.92
C ILE A 228 -8.95 -21.23 6.79
N GLY A 229 -10.24 -21.52 6.88
CA GLY A 229 -10.96 -22.26 5.84
C GLY A 229 -11.03 -21.49 4.52
N ASP A 230 -11.01 -22.21 3.39
CA ASP A 230 -11.07 -21.60 2.06
C ASP A 230 -12.32 -20.74 1.84
N THR A 231 -13.45 -21.13 2.42
CA THR A 231 -14.73 -20.40 2.34
C THR A 231 -14.73 -19.08 3.11
N GLU A 232 -13.72 -18.80 3.93
CA GLU A 232 -13.61 -17.52 4.65
C GLU A 232 -12.91 -16.43 3.84
N PHE A 233 -12.33 -16.80 2.70
CA PHE A 233 -11.72 -15.86 1.78
C PHE A 233 -12.71 -15.33 0.75
N ARG A 234 -12.41 -14.13 0.28
CA ARG A 234 -12.92 -13.60 -0.98
C ARG A 234 -11.75 -13.28 -1.90
N TYR A 235 -11.98 -13.45 -3.19
CA TYR A 235 -11.00 -13.22 -4.23
C TYR A 235 -11.47 -12.12 -5.16
N MET A 236 -10.52 -11.34 -5.67
CA MET A 236 -10.76 -10.43 -6.77
C MET A 236 -9.86 -10.88 -7.92
N LEU A 237 -10.48 -11.19 -9.06
CA LEU A 237 -9.79 -11.50 -10.30
C LEU A 237 -9.90 -10.29 -11.21
N CYS A 238 -8.80 -9.94 -11.86
CA CYS A 238 -8.76 -8.94 -12.92
C CYS A 238 -8.24 -9.63 -14.17
N ILE A 239 -9.09 -9.72 -15.21
CA ILE A 239 -8.76 -10.36 -16.49
C ILE A 239 -8.84 -9.31 -17.58
N GLN A 240 -7.71 -9.02 -18.21
CA GLN A 240 -7.61 -7.92 -19.17
C GLN A 240 -7.10 -8.40 -20.51
N LYS A 241 -7.72 -7.93 -21.58
CA LYS A 241 -7.28 -8.19 -22.94
C LYS A 241 -6.04 -7.36 -23.26
N LEU A 242 -4.98 -7.97 -23.79
CA LEU A 242 -3.80 -7.21 -24.22
C LEU A 242 -4.18 -6.22 -25.32
N GLY A 243 -3.75 -4.97 -25.16
CA GLY A 243 -4.03 -3.88 -26.10
C GLY A 243 -5.36 -3.15 -25.87
N SER A 244 -6.17 -3.52 -24.87
CA SER A 244 -7.26 -2.67 -24.39
C SER A 244 -6.79 -1.74 -23.26
N GLN A 245 -7.43 -0.58 -23.11
CA GLN A 245 -7.21 0.28 -21.94
C GLN A 245 -7.74 -0.41 -20.67
N TYR A 246 -7.06 -0.19 -19.54
CA TYR A 246 -7.49 -0.69 -18.23
C TYR A 246 -8.85 -0.09 -17.87
N THR A 247 -9.86 -0.94 -17.64
CA THR A 247 -11.16 -0.51 -17.11
C THR A 247 -11.49 -1.30 -15.83
N ASN A 248 -12.11 -0.62 -14.86
CA ASN A 248 -12.53 -1.24 -13.60
C ASN A 248 -13.60 -2.33 -13.81
N ASP A 249 -14.28 -2.33 -14.96
CA ASP A 249 -15.28 -3.33 -15.35
C ASP A 249 -14.70 -4.74 -15.56
N THR A 250 -13.38 -4.89 -15.47
CA THR A 250 -12.67 -6.18 -15.58
C THR A 250 -12.46 -6.89 -14.23
N GLU A 251 -12.87 -6.27 -13.11
CA GLU A 251 -12.74 -6.84 -11.77
C GLU A 251 -13.93 -7.73 -11.39
N ILE A 252 -13.64 -8.98 -11.01
CA ILE A 252 -14.62 -10.02 -10.68
C ILE A 252 -14.38 -10.46 -9.24
N GLU A 253 -15.33 -10.17 -8.35
CA GLU A 253 -15.28 -10.63 -6.96
C GLU A 253 -15.93 -12.01 -6.81
N LEU A 254 -15.19 -12.97 -6.25
CA LEU A 254 -15.64 -14.35 -6.04
C LEU A 254 -15.56 -14.74 -4.56
N PRO A 255 -16.53 -15.50 -4.04
CA PRO A 255 -16.39 -16.15 -2.74
C PRO A 255 -15.37 -17.30 -2.82
N GLY A 256 -14.67 -17.57 -1.73
CA GLY A 256 -13.81 -18.75 -1.64
C GLY A 256 -14.61 -20.04 -1.55
N SER A 257 -14.04 -21.12 -2.08
CA SER A 257 -14.64 -22.45 -2.11
C SER A 257 -13.56 -23.52 -1.91
N THR A 258 -13.97 -24.77 -1.70
CA THR A 258 -13.00 -25.88 -1.54
C THR A 258 -12.13 -26.11 -2.78
N LYS A 259 -12.60 -25.70 -3.95
CA LYS A 259 -11.86 -25.85 -5.22
C LYS A 259 -11.17 -24.57 -5.67
N ASN A 260 -11.66 -23.39 -5.25
CA ASN A 260 -11.15 -22.08 -5.66
C ASN A 260 -10.88 -22.01 -7.18
N GLU A 261 -11.97 -22.01 -7.93
CA GLU A 261 -11.93 -22.06 -9.40
C GLU A 261 -12.89 -21.04 -10.02
N TYR A 262 -12.55 -20.58 -11.22
CA TYR A 262 -13.35 -19.69 -12.04
C TYR A 262 -13.27 -20.12 -13.50
N VAL A 263 -14.41 -20.16 -14.18
CA VAL A 263 -14.48 -20.47 -15.61
C VAL A 263 -14.66 -19.17 -16.38
N PHE A 264 -13.61 -18.76 -17.08
CA PHE A 264 -13.64 -17.63 -17.98
C PHE A 264 -14.19 -18.08 -19.35
N THR A 265 -15.30 -17.47 -19.76
CA THR A 265 -16.01 -17.79 -21.02
C THR A 265 -15.96 -16.62 -21.99
N ASN A 266 -16.32 -16.86 -23.26
CA ASN A 266 -16.43 -15.83 -24.30
C ASN A 266 -15.15 -15.01 -24.52
N PHE A 267 -13.99 -15.68 -24.49
CA PHE A 267 -12.70 -15.05 -24.77
C PHE A 267 -12.35 -15.11 -26.26
N ASP A 268 -11.59 -14.13 -26.72
CA ASP A 268 -11.15 -13.97 -28.10
C ASP A 268 -9.93 -14.86 -28.35
N MET A 269 -10.07 -15.86 -29.23
CA MET A 269 -9.02 -16.84 -29.50
C MET A 269 -7.76 -16.23 -30.12
N GLU A 270 -7.85 -15.05 -30.73
CA GLU A 270 -6.71 -14.39 -31.38
C GLU A 270 -5.97 -13.42 -30.44
N LYS A 271 -6.32 -13.41 -29.16
CA LYS A 271 -5.88 -12.39 -28.22
C LYS A 271 -5.34 -13.00 -26.95
N ASN A 272 -4.35 -12.30 -26.39
CA ASN A 272 -3.74 -12.64 -25.13
C ASN A 272 -4.43 -11.85 -24.02
N TYR A 273 -4.37 -12.41 -22.82
CA TYR A 273 -4.99 -11.87 -21.64
C TYR A 273 -3.98 -11.82 -20.49
N ILE A 274 -4.11 -10.83 -19.61
CA ILE A 274 -3.40 -10.77 -18.33
C ILE A 274 -4.40 -11.07 -17.22
N LEU A 275 -4.04 -12.03 -16.38
CA LEU A 275 -4.71 -12.34 -15.13
C LEU A 275 -3.91 -11.77 -13.96
N LYS A 276 -4.61 -11.08 -13.05
CA LYS A 276 -4.16 -10.82 -11.69
C LYS A 276 -5.21 -11.29 -10.70
N ILE A 277 -4.77 -11.82 -9.56
CA ILE A 277 -5.67 -12.24 -8.49
C ILE A 277 -5.15 -11.76 -7.13
N ARG A 278 -6.07 -11.33 -6.26
CA ARG A 278 -5.80 -11.00 -4.86
C ARG A 278 -6.85 -11.59 -3.94
N ALA A 279 -6.53 -11.67 -2.66
CA ALA A 279 -7.42 -12.24 -1.65
C ALA A 279 -7.66 -11.26 -0.49
N ARG A 280 -8.80 -11.41 0.17
CA ARG A 280 -9.08 -10.83 1.49
C ARG A 280 -9.79 -11.85 2.38
N HIS A 281 -9.57 -11.75 3.68
CA HIS A 281 -10.34 -12.49 4.66
C HIS A 281 -11.55 -11.67 5.12
N ARG A 282 -12.77 -12.19 4.93
CA ARG A 282 -14.04 -11.54 5.33
C ARG A 282 -14.10 -10.04 4.95
N ARG A 283 -14.06 -9.15 5.94
CA ARG A 283 -14.16 -7.69 5.80
C ARG A 283 -12.81 -6.98 5.93
N ALA A 284 -11.70 -7.72 5.92
CA ALA A 284 -10.37 -7.14 5.92
C ALA A 284 -10.10 -6.39 4.61
N SER A 285 -9.02 -5.60 4.64
CA SER A 285 -8.50 -4.96 3.43
C SER A 285 -8.02 -6.00 2.42
N TRP A 286 -8.03 -5.62 1.15
CA TRP A 286 -7.47 -6.44 0.08
C TRP A 286 -5.96 -6.64 0.26
N GLY A 287 -5.52 -7.88 0.06
CA GLY A 287 -4.12 -8.27 0.04
C GLY A 287 -3.38 -7.81 -1.22
N TYR A 288 -2.17 -8.32 -1.39
CA TYR A 288 -1.38 -8.04 -2.58
C TYR A 288 -1.96 -8.72 -3.83
N TRP A 289 -1.83 -8.04 -4.98
CA TRP A 289 -2.04 -8.68 -6.27
C TRP A 289 -0.96 -9.72 -6.54
N SER A 290 -1.34 -10.79 -7.22
CA SER A 290 -0.40 -11.73 -7.81
C SER A 290 0.46 -11.02 -8.85
N LYS A 291 1.59 -11.66 -9.20
CA LYS A 291 2.27 -11.32 -10.44
C LYS A 291 1.29 -11.48 -11.61
N PRO A 292 1.38 -10.63 -12.65
CA PRO A 292 0.57 -10.79 -13.85
C PRO A 292 0.89 -12.13 -14.50
N ILE A 293 -0.15 -12.83 -14.94
CA ILE A 293 -0.04 -14.09 -15.67
C ILE A 293 -0.63 -13.83 -17.06
N GLU A 294 0.22 -13.90 -18.07
CA GLU A 294 -0.22 -13.85 -19.45
C GLU A 294 -0.73 -15.23 -19.89
N PHE A 295 -1.85 -15.26 -20.61
CA PHE A 295 -2.39 -16.49 -21.18
C PHE A 295 -3.12 -16.22 -22.50
N ASP A 296 -3.16 -17.23 -23.34
CA ASP A 296 -3.88 -17.26 -24.61
C ASP A 296 -4.85 -18.47 -24.65
N HIS A 297 -5.44 -18.73 -25.82
CA HIS A 297 -6.33 -19.86 -26.03
C HIS A 297 -5.68 -21.25 -25.85
N LEU A 298 -4.34 -21.34 -25.87
CA LEU A 298 -3.59 -22.57 -25.65
C LEU A 298 -3.21 -22.77 -24.18
N GLY A 299 -3.52 -21.82 -23.30
CA GLY A 299 -3.19 -21.86 -21.87
C GLY A 299 -1.69 -21.83 -21.60
N ARG A 300 -0.87 -21.32 -22.54
CA ARG A 300 0.59 -21.28 -22.36
C ARG A 300 1.02 -20.02 -21.61
N ILE A 301 1.93 -20.25 -20.66
CA ILE A 301 2.69 -19.28 -19.85
C ILE A 301 4.00 -18.99 -20.57
#